data_AF-A0A2P9FBC7-F1
#
_entry.id   AF-A0A2P9FBC7-F1
#
_cell.length_a   1.000
_cell.length_b   1.000
_cell.length_c   1.000
_cell.angle_alpha   90.00
_cell.angle_beta   90.00
_cell.angle_gamma   90.00
#
_symmetry.space_group_name_H-M   'P 1'
#
loop_
_entity.id
_entity.type
_entity.pdbx_description
1 polymer ?
#
loop_
_entity_poly.entity_id
_entity_poly.type
_entity_poly.pdbx_seq_one_letter_code
_entity_poly.pdbx_strand_id
1 'polypeptide(L)'
;MYDPAAFEVFYRRHVDTVTRFMARRVTDPHTVADLTAETFLAAIDSAHAYRADLGSETAWLYGIARNVVAAEARRSARQSVLGSRIAGRRLLDGDDIDRLEEKLDAEAAGRRALAALEGLPDGERAVIELVAVDQLSVTEAATALGIRKVTARVRLHRARKALRSAAAPMEQTAGLSYAGGEA
;
A
#
# COMPACT_ATOMS: atom_id res chain seq x y z
N MET A 1 -7.68 13.61 26.15
CA MET A 1 -8.81 12.72 26.51
C MET A 1 -9.38 12.21 25.20
N TYR A 2 -9.30 10.91 24.96
CA TYR A 2 -9.80 10.26 23.74
C TYR A 2 -11.33 10.27 23.77
N ASP A 3 -11.97 10.76 22.72
CA ASP A 3 -13.42 10.69 22.53
C ASP A 3 -13.75 9.41 21.74
N PRO A 4 -14.32 8.37 22.38
CA PRO A 4 -14.62 7.11 21.71
C PRO A 4 -15.61 7.26 20.56
N ALA A 5 -16.56 8.19 20.64
CA ALA A 5 -17.57 8.37 19.60
C ALA A 5 -16.97 9.05 18.37
N ALA A 6 -16.11 10.06 18.57
CA ALA A 6 -15.37 10.68 17.47
C ALA A 6 -14.43 9.68 16.78
N PHE A 7 -13.76 8.82 17.55
CA PHE A 7 -12.93 7.76 16.98
C PHE A 7 -13.76 6.73 16.21
N GLU A 8 -14.91 6.30 16.72
CA GLU A 8 -15.75 5.34 16.00
C GLU A 8 -16.16 5.87 14.61
N VAL A 9 -16.56 7.15 14.54
CA VAL A 9 -16.90 7.80 13.27
C VAL A 9 -15.68 7.84 12.34
N PHE A 10 -14.51 8.20 12.86
CA PHE A 10 -13.25 8.21 12.10
C PHE A 10 -12.86 6.82 11.60
N TYR A 11 -12.95 5.80 12.48
CA TYR A 11 -12.65 4.42 12.18
C TYR A 11 -13.57 3.88 11.08
N ARG A 12 -14.89 4.02 11.23
CA ARG A 12 -15.87 3.55 10.23
C ARG A 12 -15.68 4.23 8.87
N ARG A 13 -15.28 5.50 8.86
CA ARG A 13 -15.00 6.24 7.62
C ARG A 13 -13.79 5.68 6.86
N HIS A 14 -12.76 5.21 7.56
CA HIS A 14 -11.46 4.92 6.96
C HIS A 14 -11.07 3.44 6.95
N VAL A 15 -11.77 2.58 7.70
CA VAL A 15 -11.39 1.17 7.85
C VAL A 15 -11.34 0.45 6.50
N ASP A 16 -12.30 0.66 5.61
CA ASP A 16 -12.28 0.02 4.28
C ASP A 16 -11.05 0.45 3.47
N THR A 17 -10.73 1.74 3.49
CA THR A 17 -9.59 2.32 2.76
C THR A 17 -8.24 1.80 3.27
N VAL A 18 -8.10 1.60 4.59
CA VAL A 18 -6.90 1.02 5.20
C VAL A 18 -6.85 -0.50 4.95
N THR A 19 -7.95 -1.22 5.11
CA THR A 19 -7.99 -2.67 4.84
C THR A 19 -7.63 -2.98 3.39
N ARG A 20 -8.14 -2.20 2.43
CA ARG A 20 -7.75 -2.34 1.00
C ARG A 20 -6.27 -2.06 0.77
N PHE A 21 -5.73 -1.03 1.41
CA PHE A 21 -4.30 -0.71 1.35
C PHE A 21 -3.44 -1.90 1.82
N MET A 22 -3.86 -2.55 2.92
CA MET A 22 -3.19 -3.75 3.45
C MET A 22 -3.38 -4.97 2.54
N ALA A 23 -4.60 -5.21 2.07
CA ALA A 23 -4.95 -6.34 1.20
C ALA A 23 -4.17 -6.32 -0.13
N ARG A 24 -3.82 -5.14 -0.66
CA ARG A 24 -2.91 -5.03 -1.83
C ARG A 24 -1.48 -5.50 -1.55
N ARG A 25 -1.03 -5.47 -0.29
CA ARG A 25 0.38 -5.69 0.11
C ARG A 25 0.60 -7.01 0.85
N VAL A 26 -0.44 -7.59 1.43
CA VAL A 26 -0.41 -8.81 2.23
C VAL A 26 -1.48 -9.78 1.75
N THR A 27 -1.21 -11.08 1.76
CA THR A 27 -2.11 -12.14 1.26
C THR A 27 -2.84 -12.91 2.36
N ASP A 28 -2.36 -12.83 3.61
CA ASP A 28 -2.96 -13.55 4.75
C ASP A 28 -4.05 -12.69 5.42
N PRO A 29 -5.31 -13.16 5.50
CA PRO A 29 -6.40 -12.42 6.13
C PRO A 29 -6.07 -11.97 7.56
N HIS A 30 -5.52 -12.86 8.39
CA HIS A 30 -5.17 -12.51 9.77
C HIS A 30 -4.15 -11.38 9.83
N THR A 31 -3.10 -11.44 8.99
CA THR A 31 -2.10 -10.37 8.92
C THR A 31 -2.72 -9.06 8.42
N VAL A 32 -3.66 -9.08 7.46
CA VAL A 32 -4.36 -7.86 7.04
C VAL A 32 -5.16 -7.24 8.19
N ALA A 33 -5.90 -8.05 8.94
CA ALA A 33 -6.67 -7.59 10.09
C ALA A 33 -5.76 -7.01 11.18
N ASP A 34 -4.67 -7.70 11.51
CA ASP A 34 -3.70 -7.28 12.52
C ASP A 34 -3.04 -5.94 12.14
N LEU A 35 -2.53 -5.81 10.91
CA LEU A 35 -1.89 -4.57 10.45
C LEU A 35 -2.89 -3.40 10.33
N THR A 36 -4.15 -3.68 9.99
CA THR A 36 -5.21 -2.67 10.02
C THR A 36 -5.43 -2.17 11.44
N ALA A 37 -5.55 -3.08 12.42
CA ALA A 37 -5.68 -2.72 13.83
C ALA A 37 -4.46 -1.94 14.34
N GLU A 38 -3.24 -2.40 14.03
CA GLU A 38 -2.00 -1.68 14.38
C GLU A 38 -1.96 -0.26 13.79
N THR A 39 -2.47 -0.08 12.57
CA THR A 39 -2.56 1.24 11.93
C THR A 39 -3.47 2.18 12.70
N PHE A 40 -4.66 1.71 13.10
CA PHE A 40 -5.60 2.55 13.86
C PHE A 40 -5.12 2.81 15.29
N LEU A 41 -4.46 1.86 15.94
CA LEU A 41 -3.81 2.11 17.24
C LEU A 41 -2.74 3.20 17.12
N ALA A 42 -1.86 3.11 16.12
CA ALA A 42 -0.86 4.13 15.87
C ALA A 42 -1.49 5.50 15.49
N ALA A 43 -2.64 5.48 14.80
CA ALA A 43 -3.39 6.70 14.50
C ALA A 43 -3.97 7.35 15.77
N ILE A 44 -4.50 6.57 16.72
CA ILE A 44 -4.96 7.08 18.02
C ILE A 44 -3.81 7.78 18.74
N ASP A 45 -2.65 7.12 18.84
CA ASP A 45 -1.49 7.64 19.55
C ASP A 45 -0.94 8.93 18.92
N SER A 46 -1.05 9.05 17.59
CA SER A 46 -0.53 10.18 16.81
C SER A 46 -1.59 11.22 16.42
N ALA A 47 -2.85 11.06 16.81
CA ALA A 47 -3.95 11.93 16.40
C ALA A 47 -3.71 13.41 16.71
N HIS A 48 -3.05 13.69 17.84
CA HIS A 48 -2.68 15.05 18.26
C HIS A 48 -1.68 15.75 17.31
N ALA A 49 -0.96 14.99 16.50
CA ALA A 49 0.01 15.49 15.52
C ALA A 49 -0.59 15.63 14.11
N TYR A 50 -1.84 15.23 13.90
CA TYR A 50 -2.51 15.40 12.61
C TYR A 50 -2.67 16.87 12.28
N ARG A 51 -2.35 17.22 11.03
CA ARG A 51 -2.39 18.58 10.49
C ARG A 51 -3.10 18.56 9.15
N ALA A 52 -4.34 19.06 9.12
CA ALA A 52 -5.19 19.05 7.92
C ALA A 52 -4.62 19.89 6.76
N ASP A 53 -3.79 20.89 7.05
CA ASP A 53 -3.08 21.70 6.05
C ASP A 53 -1.99 20.91 5.30
N LEU A 54 -1.49 19.81 5.87
CA LEU A 54 -0.49 18.97 5.22
C LEU A 54 -1.11 17.89 4.32
N GLY A 55 -2.39 17.57 4.48
CA GLY A 55 -3.05 16.52 3.70
C GLY A 55 -4.32 15.97 4.35
N SER A 56 -5.04 15.17 3.56
CA SER A 56 -6.24 14.48 4.02
C SER A 56 -5.95 13.47 5.13
N GLU A 57 -6.97 13.11 5.90
CA GLU A 57 -6.94 12.02 6.89
C GLU A 57 -6.45 10.72 6.24
N THR A 58 -6.89 10.43 5.01
CA THR A 58 -6.48 9.26 4.22
C THR A 58 -4.99 9.27 3.93
N ALA A 59 -4.43 10.40 3.47
CA ALA A 59 -3.00 10.52 3.20
C ALA A 59 -2.16 10.32 4.46
N TRP A 60 -2.62 10.88 5.59
CA TRP A 60 -1.99 10.69 6.89
C TRP A 60 -2.03 9.23 7.35
N LEU A 61 -3.19 8.57 7.25
CA LEU A 61 -3.35 7.14 7.55
C LEU A 61 -2.47 6.25 6.66
N TYR A 62 -2.32 6.57 5.38
CA TYR A 62 -1.42 5.81 4.48
C TYR A 62 0.05 5.97 4.86
N GLY A 63 0.45 7.14 5.37
CA GLY A 63 1.78 7.32 5.97
C GLY A 63 2.00 6.38 7.17
N ILE A 64 1.02 6.29 8.06
CA ILE A 64 1.05 5.38 9.22
C ILE A 64 1.07 3.91 8.75
N ALA A 65 0.10 3.51 7.93
CA ALA A 65 -0.05 2.16 7.39
C ALA A 65 1.23 1.66 6.71
N ARG A 66 1.90 2.52 5.94
CA ARG A 66 3.18 2.20 5.30
C ARG A 66 4.29 1.93 6.32
N ASN A 67 4.35 2.70 7.41
CA ASN A 67 5.32 2.45 8.48
C ASN A 67 5.05 1.12 9.19
N VAL A 68 3.77 0.79 9.42
CA VAL A 68 3.32 -0.49 9.99
C VAL A 68 3.75 -1.66 9.08
N VAL A 69 3.45 -1.60 7.78
CA VAL A 69 3.87 -2.62 6.81
C VAL A 69 5.40 -2.77 6.76
N ALA A 70 6.13 -1.66 6.74
CA ALA A 70 7.59 -1.69 6.75
C ALA A 70 8.17 -2.25 8.06
N ALA A 71 7.51 -2.06 9.19
CA ALA A 71 7.87 -2.67 10.47
C ALA A 71 7.63 -4.18 10.46
N GLU A 72 6.50 -4.62 9.93
CA GLU A 72 6.18 -6.04 9.80
C GLU A 72 7.14 -6.75 8.86
N ALA A 73 7.43 -6.20 7.68
CA ALA A 73 8.41 -6.79 6.76
C ALA A 73 9.79 -6.98 7.43
N ARG A 74 10.25 -5.99 8.21
CA ARG A 74 11.49 -6.11 8.99
C ARG A 74 11.39 -7.16 10.10
N ARG A 75 10.24 -7.29 10.75
CA ARG A 75 9.97 -8.28 11.82
C ARG A 75 9.98 -9.70 11.25
N SER A 76 9.22 -9.94 10.19
CA SER A 76 9.16 -11.20 9.45
C SER A 76 10.53 -11.64 8.92
N ALA A 77 11.32 -10.72 8.36
CA ALA A 77 12.69 -11.02 7.91
C ALA A 77 13.60 -11.51 9.06
N ARG A 78 13.50 -10.91 10.26
CA ARG A 78 14.27 -11.37 11.43
C ARG A 78 13.78 -12.71 11.96
N GLN A 79 12.47 -12.96 11.96
CA GLN A 79 11.90 -14.23 12.44
C GLN A 79 12.25 -15.40 11.51
N SER A 80 12.29 -15.17 10.19
CA SER A 80 12.74 -16.18 9.23
C SER A 80 14.19 -16.63 9.48
N VAL A 81 15.03 -15.74 10.02
CA VAL A 81 16.42 -16.05 10.39
C VAL A 81 16.52 -16.77 11.72
N LEU A 82 15.59 -16.53 12.65
CA LEU A 82 15.63 -17.02 14.03
C LEU A 82 14.76 -18.26 14.30
N GLY A 83 14.05 -18.78 13.30
CA GLY A 83 13.28 -20.04 13.40
C GLY A 83 12.15 -20.04 14.44
N SER A 84 11.74 -18.89 14.95
CA SER A 84 10.74 -18.78 16.01
C SER A 84 9.44 -18.22 15.47
N ARG A 85 8.35 -19.00 15.57
CA ARG A 85 6.97 -18.54 15.38
C ARG A 85 6.16 -18.88 16.62
N ILE A 86 6.05 -17.93 17.54
CA ILE A 86 4.90 -17.88 18.44
C ILE A 86 4.48 -16.41 18.57
N ALA A 87 3.31 -16.09 18.04
CA ALA A 87 2.56 -14.90 18.41
C ALA A 87 1.08 -15.31 18.43
N GLY A 88 0.40 -15.07 19.55
CA GLY A 88 -1.04 -15.29 19.68
C GLY A 88 -1.76 -14.33 18.74
N ARG A 89 -2.24 -14.85 17.62
CA ARG A 89 -3.06 -14.09 16.66
C ARG A 89 -4.45 -13.91 17.23
N ARG A 90 -5.08 -12.77 16.95
CA ARG A 90 -6.52 -12.63 17.17
C ARG A 90 -7.23 -13.65 16.27
N LEU A 91 -7.99 -14.57 16.88
CA LEU A 91 -8.85 -15.47 16.13
C LEU A 91 -9.97 -14.62 15.51
N LEU A 92 -9.96 -14.52 14.18
CA LEU A 92 -11.11 -14.05 13.41
C LEU A 92 -12.16 -15.16 13.39
N ASP A 93 -13.44 -14.78 13.39
CA ASP A 93 -14.50 -15.75 13.11
C ASP A 93 -14.58 -16.05 11.60
N GLY A 94 -15.38 -17.05 11.22
CA GLY A 94 -15.48 -17.50 9.83
C GLY A 94 -15.99 -16.40 8.90
N ASP A 95 -17.03 -15.69 9.31
CA ASP A 95 -17.61 -14.60 8.52
C ASP A 95 -16.63 -13.45 8.28
N ASP A 96 -15.81 -13.08 9.27
CA ASP A 96 -14.79 -12.05 9.12
C ASP A 96 -13.64 -12.49 8.20
N ILE A 97 -13.29 -13.79 8.22
CA ILE A 97 -12.31 -14.37 7.29
C ILE A 97 -12.85 -14.29 5.87
N ASP A 98 -14.07 -14.78 5.62
CA ASP A 98 -14.69 -14.82 4.28
C ASP A 98 -14.76 -13.41 3.66
N ARG A 99 -15.21 -12.42 4.43
CA ARG A 99 -15.24 -11.00 3.98
C ARG A 99 -13.86 -10.47 3.63
N LEU A 100 -12.82 -10.95 4.31
CA LEU A 100 -11.46 -10.48 4.10
C LEU A 100 -10.80 -11.20 2.91
N GLU A 101 -11.11 -12.47 2.70
CA GLU A 101 -10.75 -13.22 1.49
C GLU A 101 -11.38 -12.59 0.25
N GLU A 102 -12.67 -12.23 0.28
CA GLU A 102 -13.33 -11.48 -0.80
C GLU A 102 -12.60 -10.16 -1.10
N LYS A 103 -12.17 -9.43 -0.07
CA LYS A 103 -11.39 -8.19 -0.25
C LYS A 103 -10.00 -8.47 -0.83
N LEU A 104 -9.34 -9.54 -0.41
CA LEU A 104 -8.02 -9.94 -0.93
C LEU A 104 -8.10 -10.26 -2.42
N ASP A 105 -9.16 -10.97 -2.83
CA ASP A 105 -9.44 -11.31 -4.23
C ASP A 105 -9.77 -10.05 -5.04
N ALA A 106 -10.61 -9.16 -4.49
CA ALA A 106 -10.95 -7.89 -5.12
C ALA A 106 -9.71 -6.99 -5.35
N GLU A 107 -8.70 -7.09 -4.49
CA GLU A 107 -7.46 -6.32 -4.59
C GLU A 107 -6.34 -7.03 -5.38
N ALA A 108 -6.62 -8.18 -6.02
CA ALA A 108 -5.63 -8.92 -6.82
C ALA A 108 -5.03 -8.08 -7.96
N ALA A 109 -5.84 -7.24 -8.62
CA ALA A 109 -5.35 -6.32 -9.64
C ALA A 109 -4.40 -5.25 -9.07
N GLY A 110 -4.73 -4.69 -7.91
CA GLY A 110 -3.86 -3.75 -7.20
C GLY A 110 -2.55 -4.39 -6.77
N ARG A 111 -2.59 -5.63 -6.28
CA ARG A 111 -1.40 -6.43 -5.93
C ARG A 111 -0.49 -6.65 -7.15
N ARG A 112 -1.06 -7.03 -8.30
CA ARG A 112 -0.30 -7.16 -9.56
C ARG A 112 0.31 -5.83 -10.00
N ALA A 113 -0.42 -4.73 -9.84
CA ALA A 113 0.11 -3.39 -10.14
C ALA A 113 1.31 -3.04 -9.25
N LEU A 114 1.26 -3.35 -7.95
CA LEU A 114 2.41 -3.17 -7.05
C LEU A 114 3.60 -4.05 -7.44
N ALA A 115 3.37 -5.32 -7.78
CA ALA A 115 4.42 -6.24 -8.21
C ALA A 115 5.16 -5.74 -9.47
N ALA A 116 4.43 -5.14 -10.42
CA ALA A 116 5.02 -4.55 -11.62
C ALA A 116 5.97 -3.36 -11.33
N LEU A 117 5.92 -2.78 -10.12
CA LEU A 117 6.75 -1.66 -9.70
C LEU A 117 8.01 -2.10 -8.94
N GLU A 118 8.17 -3.39 -8.62
CA GLU A 118 9.29 -3.89 -7.79
C GLU A 118 10.67 -3.61 -8.37
N GLY A 119 10.81 -3.52 -9.70
CA GLY A 119 12.07 -3.18 -10.37
C GLY A 119 12.48 -1.70 -10.27
N LEU A 120 11.64 -0.82 -9.70
CA LEU A 120 11.94 0.60 -9.55
C LEU A 120 12.77 0.88 -8.29
N PRO A 121 13.62 1.93 -8.30
CA PRO A 121 14.28 2.40 -7.09
C PRO A 121 13.28 2.74 -5.98
N ASP A 122 13.57 2.39 -4.73
CA ASP A 122 12.64 2.49 -3.59
C ASP A 122 11.93 3.84 -3.45
N GLY A 123 12.66 4.93 -3.63
CA GLY A 123 12.09 6.28 -3.54
C GLY A 123 11.10 6.58 -4.66
N GLU A 124 11.36 6.09 -5.87
CA GLU A 124 10.54 6.28 -7.07
C GLU A 124 9.31 5.38 -7.00
N ARG A 125 9.53 4.10 -6.67
CA ARG A 125 8.51 3.10 -6.36
C ARG A 125 7.51 3.63 -5.35
N ALA A 126 7.98 4.08 -4.19
CA ALA A 126 7.10 4.54 -3.11
C ALA A 126 6.18 5.71 -3.52
N VAL A 127 6.66 6.62 -4.36
CA VAL A 127 5.83 7.73 -4.85
C VAL A 127 4.81 7.25 -5.87
N ILE A 128 5.22 6.40 -6.82
CA ILE A 128 4.31 5.96 -7.88
C ILE A 128 3.25 4.97 -7.37
N GLU A 129 3.56 4.13 -6.38
CA GLU A 129 2.57 3.30 -5.70
C GLU A 129 1.44 4.17 -5.10
N LEU A 130 1.82 5.16 -4.28
CA LEU A 130 0.84 6.01 -3.60
C LEU A 130 -0.04 6.81 -4.57
N VAL A 131 0.53 7.22 -5.70
CA VAL A 131 -0.18 8.05 -6.69
C VAL A 131 -1.01 7.20 -7.66
N ALA A 132 -0.47 6.10 -8.17
CA ALA A 132 -1.08 5.34 -9.27
C ALA A 132 -1.92 4.14 -8.79
N VAL A 133 -1.65 3.62 -7.59
CA VAL A 133 -2.39 2.49 -7.01
C VAL A 133 -3.28 2.96 -5.87
N ASP A 134 -2.74 3.78 -4.98
CA ASP A 134 -3.46 4.27 -3.80
C ASP A 134 -4.16 5.63 -4.05
N GLN A 135 -4.12 6.14 -5.29
CA GLN A 135 -4.87 7.30 -5.78
C GLN A 135 -4.66 8.62 -5.01
N LEU A 136 -3.55 8.77 -4.30
CA LEU A 136 -3.19 10.03 -3.64
C LEU A 136 -2.72 11.07 -4.66
N SER A 137 -2.98 12.35 -4.36
CA SER A 137 -2.30 13.42 -5.08
C SER A 137 -0.79 13.40 -4.81
N VAL A 138 0.01 14.02 -5.68
CA VAL A 138 1.47 14.13 -5.48
C VAL A 138 1.82 14.87 -4.18
N THR A 139 0.97 15.81 -3.76
CA THR A 139 1.15 16.54 -2.49
C THR A 139 0.93 15.61 -1.30
N GLU A 140 -0.18 14.86 -1.30
CA GLU A 140 -0.50 13.89 -0.25
C GLU A 140 0.53 12.77 -0.17
N ALA A 141 0.97 12.23 -1.31
CA ALA A 141 2.05 11.26 -1.35
C ALA A 141 3.35 11.84 -0.76
N ALA A 142 3.68 13.11 -1.02
CA ALA A 142 4.86 13.74 -0.43
C ALA A 142 4.74 13.79 1.11
N THR A 143 3.57 14.18 1.63
CA THR A 143 3.27 14.22 3.06
C THR A 143 3.37 12.82 3.69
N ALA A 144 2.70 11.82 3.10
CA ALA A 144 2.72 10.44 3.57
C ALA A 144 4.14 9.85 3.60
N LEU A 145 5.00 10.26 2.67
CA LEU A 145 6.40 9.82 2.58
C LEU A 145 7.37 10.67 3.42
N GLY A 146 6.92 11.77 4.03
CA GLY A 146 7.79 12.70 4.76
C GLY A 146 8.84 13.39 3.88
N ILE A 147 8.55 13.64 2.61
CA ILE A 147 9.47 14.27 1.64
C ILE A 147 8.93 15.60 1.12
N ARG A 148 9.81 16.43 0.55
CA ARG A 148 9.39 17.67 -0.12
C ARG A 148 8.55 17.37 -1.36
N LYS A 149 7.51 18.16 -1.61
CA LYS A 149 6.65 18.07 -2.82
C LYS A 149 7.44 18.07 -4.13
N VAL A 150 8.49 18.87 -4.22
CA VAL A 150 9.39 18.90 -5.39
C VAL A 150 10.09 17.56 -5.58
N THR A 151 10.60 16.95 -4.50
CA THR A 151 11.22 15.62 -4.52
C THR A 151 10.23 14.55 -4.99
N ALA A 152 8.99 14.57 -4.49
CA ALA A 152 7.94 13.66 -4.93
C ALA A 152 7.67 13.81 -6.44
N ARG A 153 7.56 15.04 -6.96
CA ARG A 153 7.34 15.28 -8.39
C ARG A 153 8.49 14.73 -9.26
N VAL A 154 9.74 14.93 -8.85
CA VAL A 154 10.92 14.42 -9.56
C VAL A 154 10.92 12.89 -9.56
N ARG A 155 10.69 12.26 -8.40
CA ARG A 155 10.62 10.80 -8.27
C ARG A 155 9.50 10.20 -9.11
N LEU A 156 8.31 10.82 -9.11
CA LEU A 156 7.19 10.38 -9.93
C LEU A 156 7.52 10.46 -11.43
N HIS A 157 8.18 11.55 -11.86
CA HIS A 157 8.59 11.69 -13.26
C HIS A 157 9.58 10.58 -13.66
N ARG A 158 10.58 10.28 -12.82
CA ARG A 158 11.56 9.22 -13.06
C ARG A 158 10.91 7.83 -13.08
N ALA A 159 10.04 7.53 -12.12
CA ALA A 159 9.26 6.30 -12.08
C ALA A 159 8.48 6.09 -13.40
N ARG A 160 7.73 7.11 -13.84
CA ARG A 160 6.97 7.07 -15.10
C ARG A 160 7.88 6.89 -16.32
N LYS A 161 9.07 7.49 -16.32
CA LYS A 161 10.04 7.33 -17.40
C LYS A 161 10.57 5.89 -17.45
N ALA A 162 10.98 5.34 -16.31
CA ALA A 162 11.48 3.98 -16.20
C ALA A 162 10.42 2.95 -16.65
N LEU A 163 9.17 3.11 -16.23
CA LEU A 163 8.07 2.23 -16.65
C LEU A 163 7.81 2.28 -18.16
N ARG A 164 7.83 3.47 -18.78
CA ARG A 164 7.70 3.59 -20.25
C ARG A 164 8.86 2.91 -20.97
N SER A 165 10.08 3.07 -20.48
CA SER A 165 11.25 2.41 -21.06
C SER A 165 11.23 0.89 -20.89
N ALA A 166 10.61 0.37 -19.84
CA ALA A 166 10.41 -1.06 -19.64
C ALA A 166 9.26 -1.65 -20.48
N ALA A 167 8.27 -0.83 -20.86
CA ALA A 167 7.16 -1.24 -21.72
C ALA A 167 7.49 -1.18 -23.22
N ALA A 168 8.35 -0.25 -23.65
CA ALA A 168 8.75 -0.08 -25.06
C ALA A 168 9.36 -1.33 -25.76
N PRO A 169 10.07 -2.25 -25.07
CA PRO A 169 10.56 -3.48 -25.68
C PRO A 169 9.46 -4.53 -25.95
N MET A 170 8.29 -4.45 -25.31
CA MET A 170 7.23 -5.46 -25.46
C MET A 170 6.38 -5.28 -26.73
N GLU A 171 6.35 -4.08 -27.33
CA GLU A 171 5.56 -3.80 -28.53
C GLU A 171 6.25 -4.26 -29.84
N GLN A 172 7.57 -4.46 -29.85
CA GLN A 172 8.31 -4.83 -31.07
C GLN A 172 8.29 -6.34 -31.38
N THR A 173 7.96 -7.21 -30.43
CA THR A 173 7.88 -8.65 -30.68
C THR A 173 6.52 -9.08 -31.27
N ALA A 174 5.45 -8.32 -31.04
CA ALA A 174 4.12 -8.64 -31.57
C ALA A 174 3.95 -8.29 -33.07
N GLY A 175 4.81 -7.44 -33.64
CA GLY A 175 4.72 -6.97 -35.03
C GLY A 175 5.41 -7.85 -36.08
N LEU A 176 6.19 -8.86 -35.69
CA LEU A 176 7.01 -9.66 -36.62
C LEU A 176 6.41 -11.03 -36.99
N SER A 177 5.22 -11.39 -36.50
CA SER A 177 4.59 -12.70 -36.76
C SER A 177 3.56 -12.73 -37.91
N TYR A 178 3.34 -11.62 -38.63
CA TYR A 178 2.30 -11.54 -39.68
C TYR A 178 2.81 -11.39 -41.12
N ALA A 179 4.13 -11.45 -41.36
CA ALA A 179 4.70 -11.35 -42.70
C ALA A 179 5.38 -12.66 -43.10
N GLY A 180 4.59 -13.69 -43.45
CA GLY A 180 5.14 -14.98 -43.84
C GLY A 180 4.07 -15.99 -44.29
N GLY A 181 3.22 -15.61 -45.23
CA GLY A 181 2.25 -16.54 -45.82
C GLY A 181 1.39 -15.85 -46.86
N GLU A 182 1.86 -15.88 -48.11
CA GLU A 182 1.09 -16.17 -49.33
C GLU A 182 1.89 -15.72 -50.56
N ALA A 183 2.49 -16.70 -51.23
CA ALA A 183 2.84 -16.68 -52.64
C ALA A 183 2.46 -18.05 -53.22
#